data_AF-A0A916NYH1-F1
#
_entry.id   AF-A0A916NYH1-F1
#
_cell.length_a   1.000
_cell.length_b   1.000
_cell.length_c   1.000
_cell.angle_alpha   90.00
_cell.angle_beta   90.00
_cell.angle_gamma   90.00
#
_symmetry.space_group_name_H-M   'P 1'
#
loop_
_entity.id
_entity.type
_entity.pdbx_description
1 polymer ?
#
loop_
_entity_poly.entity_id
_entity_poly.type
_entity_poly.pdbx_seq_one_letter_code
_entity_poly.pdbx_strand_id
1 'polypeptide(L)' 'MTDDKEKHEPTIAPGMNTHDPLEEKATEEEVSRNDSTSVTRLYVDRTPED' A
#
# COMPACT_ATOMS: atom_id res chain seq x y z
N MET A 1 4.42 14.62 40.77
CA MET A 1 4.14 15.35 39.52
C MET A 1 4.91 14.61 38.44
N THR A 2 4.35 13.49 37.96
CA THR A 2 3.49 13.33 36.76
C THR A 2 4.34 12.59 35.73
N ASP A 3 4.34 11.25 35.86
CA ASP A 3 4.77 10.32 34.81
C ASP A 3 3.81 10.51 33.62
N ASP A 4 4.14 11.45 32.74
CA ASP A 4 3.49 11.59 31.45
C ASP A 4 4.06 10.49 30.54
N LYS A 5 3.55 9.26 30.73
CA LYS A 5 3.64 8.23 29.70
C LYS A 5 2.76 8.72 28.57
N GLU A 6 3.34 9.52 27.67
CA GLU A 6 2.75 9.81 26.37
C GLU A 6 2.23 8.47 25.82
N LYS A 7 0.91 8.40 25.65
CA LYS A 7 0.24 7.26 25.06
C LYS A 7 0.72 7.19 23.61
N HIS A 8 1.84 6.55 23.36
CA HIS A 8 2.25 6.19 22.02
C HIS A 8 1.28 5.12 21.53
N GLU A 9 0.20 5.58 20.89
CA GLU A 9 -0.64 4.69 20.11
C GLU A 9 0.27 4.00 19.07
N PRO A 10 0.09 2.68 18.86
CA PRO A 10 0.87 1.96 17.88
C PRO A 10 0.66 2.60 16.50
N THR A 11 1.74 3.06 15.88
CA THR A 11 1.75 3.58 14.51
C THR A 11 2.23 2.50 13.55
N ILE A 12 1.89 2.65 12.28
CA ILE A 12 2.37 1.74 11.23
C ILE A 12 3.87 1.94 11.06
N ALA A 13 4.62 0.84 11.12
CA ALA A 13 6.06 0.88 10.97
C ALA A 13 6.43 1.44 9.58
N PRO A 14 7.48 2.27 9.46
CA PRO A 14 7.98 2.71 8.16
C PRO A 14 8.27 1.50 7.27
N GLY A 15 7.62 1.41 6.11
CA GLY A 15 7.76 0.27 5.18
C GLY A 15 6.76 -0.87 5.38
N MET A 16 5.91 -0.86 6.42
CA MET A 16 4.68 -1.65 6.41
C MET A 16 3.69 -0.99 5.45
N ASN A 17 3.73 -1.42 4.19
CA ASN A 17 2.77 -0.97 3.20
C ASN A 17 1.44 -1.68 3.44
N THR A 18 0.46 -0.99 4.03
CA THR A 18 -0.87 -1.55 4.28
C THR A 18 -1.75 -1.60 3.03
N HIS A 19 -1.34 -0.90 1.98
CA HIS A 19 -1.94 -0.92 0.65
C HIS A 19 -0.85 -1.13 -0.40
N ASP A 20 -1.18 -1.80 -1.50
CA ASP A 20 -0.25 -1.98 -2.61
C ASP A 20 -0.28 -0.71 -3.50
N PRO A 21 0.83 0.02 -3.67
CA PRO A 21 0.88 1.23 -4.49
C PRO A 21 0.51 0.98 -5.95
N LEU A 22 0.66 -0.26 -6.43
CA LEU A 22 0.26 -0.64 -7.79
C LEU A 22 -1.25 -0.76 -7.95
N GLU A 23 -2.02 -0.68 -6.86
CA GLU A 23 -3.47 -0.59 -6.91
C GLU A 23 -4.00 0.84 -7.10
N GLU A 24 -3.15 1.84 -6.88
CA GLU A 24 -3.52 3.25 -7.06
C GLU A 24 -3.75 3.55 -8.55
N LYS A 25 -4.86 4.25 -8.84
CA LYS A 25 -5.14 4.71 -10.19
C LYS A 25 -4.39 6.00 -10.45
N ALA A 26 -3.71 6.08 -11.59
CA ALA A 26 -3.13 7.33 -12.06
C ALA A 26 -4.22 8.39 -12.25
N THR A 27 -3.92 9.60 -11.81
CA THR A 27 -4.71 10.80 -12.05
C THR A 27 -4.64 11.24 -13.52
N GLU A 28 -5.55 12.10 -13.95
CA GLU A 28 -5.54 12.63 -15.34
C GLU A 28 -4.26 13.43 -15.61
N GLU A 29 -3.79 14.19 -14.62
CA GLU A 29 -2.57 14.97 -14.69
C GLU A 29 -1.31 14.09 -14.84
N GLU A 30 -1.25 12.97 -14.12
CA GLU A 30 -0.16 11.98 -14.24
C GLU A 30 -0.15 11.31 -15.61
N VAL A 31 -1.32 10.91 -16.12
CA VAL A 31 -1.45 10.37 -17.47
C VAL A 31 -1.02 11.40 -18.51
N SER A 32 -1.43 12.66 -18.38
CA SER A 32 -1.05 13.72 -19.33
C SER A 32 0.45 14.02 -19.36
N ARG A 33 1.15 13.78 -18.24
CA ARG A 33 2.60 13.97 -18.10
C ARG A 33 3.40 12.70 -18.42
N ASN A 34 2.75 11.62 -18.88
CA ASN A 34 3.33 10.28 -19.05
C ASN A 34 3.96 9.73 -17.77
N ASP A 35 3.49 10.16 -16.60
CA ASP A 35 3.94 9.71 -15.28
C ASP A 35 3.04 8.58 -14.76
N SER A 36 2.80 7.59 -15.62
CA SER A 36 1.96 6.43 -15.31
C SER A 36 2.46 5.21 -16.08
N THR A 37 2.16 4.01 -15.57
CA THR A 37 2.52 2.76 -16.22
C THR A 37 1.37 1.76 -16.18
N SER A 38 1.34 0.85 -17.15
CA SER A 38 0.35 -0.21 -17.19
C SER A 38 0.73 -1.33 -16.22
N VAL A 39 -0.20 -1.72 -15.36
CA VAL A 39 -0.04 -2.80 -14.40
C VAL A 39 -0.99 -3.96 -14.74
N THR A 40 -0.50 -5.19 -14.62
CA THR A 40 -1.31 -6.41 -14.82
C THR A 40 -1.46 -7.12 -13.48
N ARG A 41 -2.70 -7.42 -13.09
CA ARG A 41 -2.99 -8.19 -11.87
C ARG A 41 -3.07 -9.68 -12.22
N LEU A 42 -2.20 -10.49 -11.63
CA LEU A 42 -2.22 -11.95 -11.77
C LEU A 42 -2.90 -12.56 -10.54
N TYR A 43 -3.99 -13.28 -10.77
CA TYR A 43 -4.65 -14.11 -9.77
C TYR A 43 -4.36 -15.56 -10.09
N VAL A 44 -3.72 -16.27 -9.16
CA VAL A 44 -3.41 -17.70 -9.30
C VAL A 44 -4.30 -18.47 -8.34
N ASP A 45 -5.30 -19.15 -8.88
CA ASP A 45 -6.10 -20.11 -8.13
C ASP A 45 -5.36 -21.45 -8.10
N ARG A 46 -4.78 -21.79 -6.95
CA ARG A 46 -4.11 -23.08 -6.74
C ARG A 46 -5.02 -23.94 -5.88
N THR A 47 -5.63 -24.95 -6.48
CA THR A 47 -6.13 -26.10 -5.70
C THR A 47 -4.92 -26.82 -5.09
N PRO A 48 -4.92 -27.12 -3.78
CA PRO A 48 -3.86 -27.93 -3.19
C PRO A 48 -3.79 -29.28 -3.92
N GLU A 49 -2.57 -29.70 -4.27
CA GLU A 49 -2.33 -31.07 -4.73
C GLU A 49 -2.39 -31.97 -3.49
N ASP A 50 -3.15 -33.08 -3.56
CA ASP A 50 -3.28 -34.10 -2.50
C ASP A 50 -1.92 -34.64 -2.02
#